data_AF-A0A7W9HLD2-F1
#
_entry.id   AF-A0A7W9HLD2-F1
#
_cell.length_a   1.000
_cell.length_b   1.000
_cell.length_c   1.000
_cell.angle_alpha   90.00
_cell.angle_beta   90.00
_cell.angle_gamma   90.00
#
_symmetry.space_group_name_H-M   'P 1'
#
loop_
_entity.id
_entity.type
_entity.pdbx_description
1 polymer ?
#
loop_
_entity_poly.entity_id
_entity_poly.type
_entity_poly.pdbx_seq_one_letter_code
_entity_poly.pdbx_strand_id
1 'polypeptide(L)'
;MTTYEDLTPYAYWRLEPEETEPTLNVGWLGRESRFEVGEPEPGLADALLTLARFHRVHVTRGWHGCELCGPGAPYPAREPFGDGEVALGSAEIRVPGADGVVYAAPNLLHHYVVRHHYRPPAAFVRAVLAEAEARARAWEETKRSLPVGTSVHGEIRSWSPLGLTFHLDGFPDLRGAVPLELYGPGRDDVEYRVPVDAVVVGHSDQERRIILQVEDQPRRTP
;
A
#
# COMPACT_ATOMS: atom_id res chain seq x y z
N MET A 1 1.90 16.52 -15.73
CA MET A 1 2.22 16.31 -14.30
C MET A 1 3.25 17.35 -13.93
N THR A 2 3.29 17.80 -12.68
CA THR A 2 4.45 18.58 -12.23
C THR A 2 5.64 17.64 -12.22
N THR A 3 6.68 17.99 -12.96
CA THR A 3 7.90 17.20 -13.05
C THR A 3 8.93 17.70 -12.06
N TYR A 4 9.72 16.77 -11.51
CA TYR A 4 10.86 17.10 -10.66
C TYR A 4 12.04 16.22 -11.07
N GLU A 5 13.23 16.81 -11.08
CA GLU A 5 14.45 16.04 -11.27
C GLU A 5 14.67 15.10 -10.08
N ASP A 6 15.24 13.94 -10.35
CA ASP A 6 15.55 12.97 -9.30
C ASP A 6 16.50 13.57 -8.27
N LEU A 7 16.30 13.17 -7.01
CA LEU A 7 17.09 13.61 -5.85
C LEU A 7 17.00 15.11 -5.53
N THR A 8 16.08 15.83 -6.15
CA THR A 8 15.74 17.20 -5.72
C THR A 8 14.81 17.19 -4.51
N PRO A 9 14.81 18.25 -3.67
CA PRO A 9 13.89 18.34 -2.55
C PRO A 9 12.43 18.22 -2.95
N TYR A 10 11.66 17.43 -2.21
CA TYR A 10 10.24 17.20 -2.45
C TYR A 10 9.44 18.50 -2.36
N ALA A 11 8.53 18.70 -3.32
CA ALA A 11 7.84 19.98 -3.48
C ALA A 11 6.34 19.88 -3.80
N TYR A 12 5.79 18.68 -4.00
CA TYR A 12 4.43 18.49 -4.52
C TYR A 12 3.34 18.74 -3.46
N TRP A 13 3.39 18.06 -2.31
CA TRP A 13 2.47 18.27 -1.18
C TRP A 13 3.12 19.10 -0.04
N ARG A 14 3.68 20.27 -0.34
CA ARG A 14 4.16 21.20 0.71
C ARG A 14 2.97 21.87 1.41
N LEU A 15 2.34 21.15 2.33
CA LEU A 15 1.24 21.67 3.16
C LEU A 15 1.63 21.81 4.64
N GLU A 16 2.68 21.15 5.11
CA GLU A 16 3.09 21.15 6.52
C GLU A 16 4.46 21.85 6.70
N PRO A 17 4.64 22.73 7.69
CA PRO A 17 5.90 23.45 7.92
C PRO A 17 7.08 22.59 8.40
N GLU A 18 6.89 21.32 8.76
CA GLU A 18 7.93 20.49 9.40
C GLU A 18 7.88 19.04 8.87
N GLU A 19 8.36 18.79 7.65
CA GLU A 19 8.92 17.45 7.39
C GLU A 19 10.28 17.41 8.11
N THR A 20 10.40 16.58 9.16
CA THR A 20 11.61 16.46 9.99
C THR A 20 12.77 15.79 9.25
N GLU A 21 12.45 14.95 8.28
CA GLU A 21 13.38 14.22 7.44
C GLU A 21 13.53 14.88 6.06
N PRO A 22 14.74 14.91 5.48
CA PRO A 22 14.91 15.39 4.11
C PRO A 22 14.23 14.44 3.12
N THR A 23 13.13 14.91 2.52
CA THR A 23 12.41 14.17 1.46
C THR A 23 12.92 14.54 0.07
N LEU A 24 13.25 13.53 -0.76
CA LEU A 24 13.74 13.70 -2.13
C LEU A 24 12.77 13.12 -3.17
N ASN A 25 12.60 13.82 -4.29
CA ASN A 25 11.83 13.36 -5.44
C ASN A 25 12.52 12.21 -6.17
N VAL A 26 11.77 11.19 -6.57
CA VAL A 26 12.23 10.18 -7.52
C VAL A 26 11.12 9.82 -8.51
N GLY A 27 11.41 9.80 -9.80
CA GLY A 27 10.50 9.34 -10.86
C GLY A 27 9.28 10.24 -11.08
N TRP A 28 9.40 11.54 -10.81
CA TRP A 28 8.39 12.55 -11.13
C TRP A 28 8.55 13.01 -12.59
N LEU A 29 8.27 12.09 -13.51
CA LEU A 29 8.53 12.25 -14.94
C LEU A 29 7.31 12.81 -15.68
N GLY A 30 7.57 13.55 -16.76
CA GLY A 30 6.56 14.04 -17.70
C GLY A 30 7.08 13.97 -19.13
N ARG A 31 6.28 14.45 -20.08
CA ARG A 31 6.58 14.33 -21.52
C ARG A 31 7.99 14.76 -21.92
N GLU A 32 8.49 15.83 -21.33
CA GLU A 32 9.78 16.45 -21.66
C GLU A 32 10.93 16.01 -20.74
N SER A 33 10.66 15.08 -19.80
CA SER A 33 11.67 14.62 -18.85
C SER A 33 12.79 13.87 -19.56
N ARG A 34 14.02 14.19 -19.18
CA ARG A 34 15.22 13.43 -19.55
C ARG A 34 15.62 12.57 -18.36
N PHE A 35 15.81 11.29 -18.59
CA PHE A 35 16.14 10.34 -17.54
C PHE A 35 17.07 9.26 -18.09
N GLU A 36 17.82 8.64 -17.18
CA GLU A 36 18.63 7.49 -17.53
C GLU A 36 17.74 6.30 -17.85
N VAL A 37 18.13 5.53 -18.87
CA VAL A 37 17.46 4.29 -19.24
C VAL A 37 18.34 3.08 -18.96
N GLY A 38 17.72 1.98 -18.56
CA GLY A 38 18.40 0.72 -18.32
C GLY A 38 17.44 -0.39 -17.93
N GLU A 39 17.95 -1.62 -17.95
CA GLU A 39 17.19 -2.76 -17.45
C GLU A 39 16.95 -2.60 -15.93
N PRO A 40 15.72 -2.87 -15.44
CA PRO A 40 15.44 -2.82 -14.01
C PRO A 40 16.34 -3.81 -13.25
N GLU A 41 16.84 -3.39 -12.09
CA GLU A 41 17.51 -4.33 -11.19
C GLU A 41 16.56 -5.48 -10.80
N PRO A 42 17.06 -6.73 -10.69
CA PRO A 42 16.21 -7.87 -10.35
C PRO A 42 15.37 -7.62 -9.09
N GLY A 43 14.05 -7.87 -9.19
CA GLY A 43 13.09 -7.68 -8.10
C GLY A 43 12.62 -6.24 -7.88
N LEU A 44 13.21 -5.23 -8.55
CA LEU A 44 12.79 -3.83 -8.38
C LEU A 44 11.34 -3.60 -8.80
N ALA A 45 10.92 -4.15 -9.95
CA ALA A 45 9.54 -4.02 -10.42
C ALA A 45 8.55 -4.59 -9.40
N ASP A 46 8.76 -5.83 -8.95
CA ASP A 46 7.89 -6.49 -7.97
C ASP A 46 7.84 -5.74 -6.63
N ALA A 47 8.98 -5.23 -6.17
CA ALA A 47 9.07 -4.42 -4.96
C ALA A 47 8.28 -3.12 -5.08
N LEU A 48 8.44 -2.39 -6.18
CA LEU A 48 7.69 -1.15 -6.45
C LEU A 48 6.19 -1.41 -6.54
N LEU A 49 5.77 -2.47 -7.21
CA LEU A 49 4.36 -2.81 -7.36
C LEU A 49 3.73 -3.19 -6.01
N THR A 50 4.48 -3.93 -5.18
CA THR A 50 4.09 -4.26 -3.81
C THR A 50 3.91 -3.00 -2.96
N LEU A 51 4.86 -2.06 -3.03
CA LEU A 51 4.74 -0.78 -2.30
C LEU A 51 3.56 0.05 -2.82
N ALA A 52 3.36 0.12 -4.14
CA ALA A 52 2.22 0.80 -4.76
C ALA A 52 0.87 0.22 -4.33
N ARG A 53 0.81 -1.09 -4.05
CA ARG A 53 -0.43 -1.78 -3.64
C ARG A 53 -0.78 -1.56 -2.17
N PHE A 54 0.21 -1.63 -1.28
CA PHE A 54 -0.03 -1.72 0.16
C PHE A 54 0.44 -0.51 0.96
N HIS A 55 1.38 0.28 0.43
CA HIS A 55 2.09 1.34 1.18
C HIS A 55 1.99 2.70 0.49
N ARG A 56 0.79 2.96 -0.06
CA ARG A 56 0.47 4.21 -0.73
C ARG A 56 0.09 5.31 0.26
N VAL A 57 0.59 6.52 0.01
CA VAL A 57 0.22 7.74 0.73
C VAL A 57 -0.31 8.79 -0.25
N HIS A 58 -0.89 9.87 0.28
CA HIS A 58 -1.42 10.98 -0.52
C HIS A 58 -2.33 10.53 -1.68
N VAL A 59 -3.21 9.57 -1.41
CA VAL A 59 -4.14 9.02 -2.40
C VAL A 59 -5.12 10.11 -2.84
N THR A 60 -5.23 10.32 -4.14
CA THR A 60 -6.09 11.32 -4.76
C THR A 60 -7.34 10.70 -5.41
N ARG A 61 -8.33 11.54 -5.76
CA ARG A 61 -9.59 11.11 -6.39
C ARG A 61 -9.49 10.88 -7.90
N GLY A 62 -8.32 11.07 -8.50
CA GLY A 62 -8.08 10.90 -9.94
C GLY A 62 -6.80 10.12 -10.19
N TRP A 63 -6.50 9.87 -11.46
CA TRP A 63 -5.26 9.23 -11.87
C TRP A 63 -4.47 10.16 -12.79
N HIS A 64 -3.17 10.12 -12.67
CA HIS A 64 -2.27 10.67 -13.67
C HIS A 64 -1.98 9.61 -14.72
N GLY A 65 -2.26 9.91 -15.98
CA GLY A 65 -1.90 9.04 -17.11
C GLY A 65 -0.43 9.20 -17.48
N CYS A 66 0.20 8.13 -17.96
CA CYS A 66 1.58 8.21 -18.45
C CYS A 66 1.66 9.13 -19.67
N GLU A 67 2.43 10.22 -19.57
CA GLU A 67 2.65 11.15 -20.68
C GLU A 67 3.65 10.64 -21.72
N LEU A 68 4.36 9.54 -21.42
CA LEU A 68 5.41 8.95 -22.27
C LEU A 68 4.89 7.89 -23.25
N CYS A 69 3.75 7.23 -22.98
CA CYS A 69 3.19 6.18 -23.84
C CYS A 69 2.55 6.69 -25.15
N GLY A 70 2.41 8.00 -25.30
CA GLY A 70 1.73 8.60 -26.45
C GLY A 70 0.20 8.43 -26.44
N PRO A 71 -0.49 8.89 -27.51
CA PRO A 71 -1.94 8.82 -27.61
C PRO A 71 -2.47 7.37 -27.63
N GLY A 72 -3.61 7.14 -26.97
CA GLY A 72 -4.28 5.83 -26.96
C GLY A 72 -3.77 4.85 -25.90
N ALA A 73 -2.82 5.26 -25.06
CA ALA A 73 -2.37 4.47 -23.92
C ALA A 73 -3.53 4.20 -22.92
N PRO A 74 -3.55 3.02 -22.28
CA PRO A 74 -4.54 2.71 -21.24
C PRO A 74 -4.55 3.76 -20.11
N TYR A 75 -5.75 4.13 -19.66
CA TYR A 75 -5.94 5.07 -18.56
C TYR A 75 -7.01 4.56 -17.57
N PRO A 76 -6.68 4.44 -16.26
CA PRO A 76 -5.33 4.56 -15.70
C PRO A 76 -4.40 3.44 -16.19
N ALA A 77 -3.09 3.62 -16.02
CA ALA A 77 -2.16 2.51 -16.13
C ALA A 77 -2.51 1.46 -15.07
N ARG A 78 -2.57 0.19 -15.47
CA ARG A 78 -2.95 -0.94 -14.62
C ARG A 78 -1.93 -2.05 -14.81
N GLU A 79 -1.48 -2.63 -13.71
CA GLU A 79 -0.50 -3.69 -13.71
C GLU A 79 -1.06 -4.91 -12.95
N PRO A 80 -0.90 -6.14 -13.48
CA PRO A 80 -1.37 -7.36 -12.81
C PRO A 80 -0.72 -7.54 -11.43
N PHE A 81 -1.49 -8.01 -10.45
CA PHE A 81 -0.99 -8.32 -9.10
C PHE A 81 -1.83 -9.42 -8.44
N GLY A 82 -1.25 -10.60 -8.28
CA GLY A 82 -1.99 -11.80 -7.89
C GLY A 82 -3.12 -12.08 -8.88
N ASP A 83 -4.32 -12.33 -8.36
CA ASP A 83 -5.53 -12.55 -9.18
C ASP A 83 -6.24 -11.23 -9.59
N GLY A 84 -5.63 -10.08 -9.31
CA GLY A 84 -6.19 -8.76 -9.57
C GLY A 84 -5.21 -7.81 -10.26
N GLU A 85 -5.42 -6.51 -10.04
CA GLU A 85 -4.63 -5.45 -10.66
C GLU A 85 -4.43 -4.25 -9.72
N VAL A 86 -3.32 -3.52 -9.93
CA VAL A 86 -3.04 -2.25 -9.26
C VAL A 86 -3.21 -1.12 -10.25
N ALA A 87 -4.11 -0.18 -9.94
CA ALA A 87 -4.22 1.07 -10.69
C ALA A 87 -3.12 2.05 -10.23
N LEU A 88 -2.37 2.58 -11.19
CA LEU A 88 -1.24 3.47 -10.97
C LEU A 88 -1.56 4.91 -11.36
N GLY A 89 -0.85 5.87 -10.76
CA GLY A 89 -1.00 7.31 -11.02
C GLY A 89 -1.92 8.05 -10.07
N SER A 90 -2.47 7.42 -9.03
CA SER A 90 -3.39 8.08 -8.08
C SER A 90 -2.79 8.36 -6.69
N ALA A 91 -1.56 7.94 -6.43
CA ALA A 91 -0.95 8.03 -5.11
C ALA A 91 0.58 8.17 -5.19
N GLU A 92 1.21 8.31 -4.03
CA GLU A 92 2.66 8.26 -3.86
C GLU A 92 3.07 7.03 -3.04
N ILE A 93 4.34 6.65 -3.14
CA ILE A 93 5.03 5.80 -2.17
C ILE A 93 6.10 6.63 -1.47
N ARG A 94 6.33 6.33 -0.19
CA ARG A 94 7.40 6.90 0.63
C ARG A 94 8.33 5.78 1.05
N VAL A 95 9.61 5.91 0.71
CA VAL A 95 10.61 4.87 0.90
C VAL A 95 11.72 5.41 1.80
N PRO A 96 11.87 4.90 3.03
CA PRO A 96 12.98 5.26 3.89
C PRO A 96 14.32 4.88 3.25
N GLY A 97 15.23 5.83 3.16
CA GLY A 97 16.61 5.66 2.70
C GLY A 97 17.61 5.58 3.85
N ALA A 98 18.89 5.63 3.50
CA ALA A 98 19.97 5.79 4.48
C ALA A 98 19.97 7.21 5.06
N ASP A 99 20.59 7.36 6.23
CA ASP A 99 20.88 8.66 6.86
C ASP A 99 19.64 9.55 7.09
N GLY A 100 18.48 8.93 7.30
CA GLY A 100 17.22 9.63 7.57
C GLY A 100 16.58 10.30 6.33
N VAL A 101 17.09 10.05 5.13
CA VAL A 101 16.45 10.51 3.89
C VAL A 101 15.17 9.72 3.63
N VAL A 102 14.14 10.38 3.12
CA VAL A 102 12.93 9.72 2.59
C VAL A 102 12.83 9.99 1.10
N TYR A 103 12.57 8.96 0.30
CA TYR A 103 12.27 9.15 -1.12
C TYR A 103 10.77 9.19 -1.35
N ALA A 104 10.31 10.20 -2.07
CA ALA A 104 8.93 10.36 -2.49
C ALA A 104 8.82 10.11 -4.00
N ALA A 105 8.02 9.13 -4.37
CA ALA A 105 7.79 8.76 -5.76
C ALA A 105 6.29 8.60 -6.05
N PRO A 106 5.81 8.96 -7.26
CA PRO A 106 4.46 8.59 -7.66
C PRO A 106 4.36 7.06 -7.74
N ASN A 107 3.22 6.48 -7.39
CA ASN A 107 3.01 5.04 -7.56
C ASN A 107 3.03 4.63 -9.05
N LEU A 108 2.96 5.59 -9.98
CA LEU A 108 3.20 5.40 -11.41
C LEU A 108 4.67 5.06 -11.76
N LEU A 109 5.61 5.24 -10.83
CA LEU A 109 7.04 4.95 -11.05
C LEU A 109 7.27 3.51 -11.52
N HIS A 110 6.51 2.53 -11.02
CA HIS A 110 6.56 1.14 -11.49
C HIS A 110 6.40 1.06 -13.02
N HIS A 111 5.40 1.76 -13.56
CA HIS A 111 5.12 1.79 -14.99
C HIS A 111 6.28 2.41 -15.77
N TYR A 112 6.89 3.49 -15.25
CA TYR A 112 8.07 4.10 -15.88
C TYR A 112 9.26 3.13 -15.94
N VAL A 113 9.53 2.40 -14.85
CA VAL A 113 10.61 1.41 -14.80
C VAL A 113 10.37 0.29 -15.81
N VAL A 114 9.16 -0.28 -15.83
CA VAL A 114 8.86 -1.47 -16.65
C VAL A 114 8.62 -1.13 -18.14
N ARG A 115 7.93 -0.03 -18.44
CA ARG A 115 7.52 0.29 -19.82
C ARG A 115 8.45 1.27 -20.52
N HIS A 116 9.10 2.14 -19.76
CA HIS A 116 9.97 3.18 -20.30
C HIS A 116 11.44 2.96 -19.96
N HIS A 117 11.78 1.81 -19.34
CA HIS A 117 13.13 1.46 -18.91
C HIS A 117 13.77 2.57 -18.08
N TYR A 118 12.97 3.39 -17.39
CA TYR A 118 13.49 4.42 -16.50
C TYR A 118 14.37 3.75 -15.45
N ARG A 119 15.62 4.20 -15.35
CA ARG A 119 16.60 3.74 -14.37
C ARG A 119 16.63 4.72 -13.21
N PRO A 120 16.00 4.39 -12.05
CA PRO A 120 16.01 5.27 -10.90
C PRO A 120 17.41 5.36 -10.29
N PRO A 121 17.69 6.38 -9.46
CA PRO A 121 18.94 6.48 -8.72
C PRO A 121 19.24 5.22 -7.90
N ALA A 122 20.48 4.73 -7.96
CA ALA A 122 20.86 3.48 -7.29
C ALA A 122 20.61 3.49 -5.77
N ALA A 123 20.70 4.64 -5.12
CA ALA A 123 20.38 4.77 -3.69
C ALA A 123 18.90 4.54 -3.39
N PHE A 124 18.01 5.01 -4.27
CA PHE A 124 16.58 4.74 -4.19
C PHE A 124 16.28 3.26 -4.44
N VAL A 125 16.90 2.66 -5.46
CA VAL A 125 16.70 1.25 -5.78
C VAL A 125 17.04 0.35 -4.59
N ARG A 126 18.20 0.56 -3.95
CA ARG A 126 18.58 -0.17 -2.73
C ARG A 126 17.57 0.03 -1.60
N ALA A 127 17.08 1.25 -1.41
CA ALA A 127 16.09 1.56 -0.39
C ALA A 127 14.76 0.84 -0.64
N VAL A 128 14.27 0.82 -1.89
CA VAL A 128 13.05 0.10 -2.28
C VAL A 128 13.16 -1.40 -2.02
N LEU A 129 14.27 -2.02 -2.41
CA LEU A 129 14.50 -3.45 -2.21
C LEU A 129 14.55 -3.80 -0.73
N ALA A 130 15.32 -3.03 0.06
CA ALA A 130 15.43 -3.23 1.50
C ALA A 130 14.08 -3.04 2.22
N GLU A 131 13.30 -2.02 1.82
CA GLU A 131 12.00 -1.73 2.40
C GLU A 131 10.97 -2.83 2.06
N ALA A 132 10.95 -3.29 0.80
CA ALA A 132 10.08 -4.39 0.40
C ALA A 132 10.40 -5.67 1.18
N GLU A 133 11.68 -5.97 1.36
CA GLU A 133 12.14 -7.13 2.14
C GLU A 133 11.79 -6.98 3.63
N ALA A 134 12.02 -5.81 4.23
CA ALA A 134 11.65 -5.53 5.62
C ALA A 134 10.15 -5.70 5.86
N ARG A 135 9.32 -5.19 4.95
CA ARG A 135 7.86 -5.34 5.02
C ARG A 135 7.40 -6.77 4.79
N ALA A 136 8.10 -7.54 3.96
CA ALA A 136 7.83 -8.97 3.80
C ALA A 136 8.14 -9.73 5.10
N ARG A 137 9.30 -9.47 5.73
CA ARG A 137 9.65 -10.05 7.03
C ARG A 137 8.65 -9.68 8.13
N ALA A 138 8.21 -8.42 8.18
CA ALA A 138 7.21 -7.96 9.15
C ALA A 138 5.87 -8.69 8.96
N TRP A 139 5.48 -8.98 7.71
CA TRP A 139 4.28 -9.75 7.42
C TRP A 139 4.41 -11.21 7.86
N GLU A 140 5.55 -11.86 7.59
CA GLU A 140 5.80 -13.22 8.10
C GLU A 140 5.79 -13.28 9.63
N GLU A 141 6.36 -12.28 10.31
CA GLU A 141 6.30 -12.19 11.77
C GLU A 141 4.87 -12.05 12.28
N THR A 142 4.07 -11.20 11.63
CA THR A 142 2.64 -11.05 11.95
C THR A 142 1.92 -12.40 11.87
N LYS A 143 2.15 -13.17 10.81
CA LYS A 143 1.55 -14.50 10.64
C LYS A 143 1.99 -15.47 11.74
N ARG A 144 3.26 -15.39 12.18
CA ARG A 144 3.79 -16.22 13.29
C ARG A 144 3.22 -15.82 14.65
N SER A 145 3.02 -14.52 14.89
CA SER A 145 2.47 -14.03 16.17
C SER A 145 0.96 -14.26 16.28
N LEU A 146 0.26 -14.35 15.15
CA LEU A 146 -1.19 -14.52 15.07
C LEU A 146 -1.56 -15.73 14.19
N PRO A 147 -1.20 -16.96 14.59
CA PRO A 147 -1.55 -18.16 13.83
C PRO A 147 -3.07 -18.39 13.80
N VAL A 148 -3.53 -19.21 12.84
CA VAL A 148 -4.94 -19.65 12.77
C VAL A 148 -5.36 -20.29 14.10
N GLY A 149 -6.52 -19.90 14.61
CA GLY A 149 -7.05 -20.28 15.92
C GLY A 149 -6.72 -19.30 17.06
N THR A 150 -5.94 -18.26 16.81
CA THR A 150 -5.66 -17.22 17.82
C THR A 150 -6.90 -16.36 18.05
N SER A 151 -7.40 -16.29 19.28
CA SER A 151 -8.42 -15.33 19.69
C SER A 151 -7.79 -13.94 19.81
N VAL A 152 -8.46 -12.95 19.24
CA VAL A 152 -8.04 -11.55 19.21
C VAL A 152 -9.20 -10.66 19.61
N HIS A 153 -8.87 -9.57 20.30
CA HIS A 153 -9.82 -8.54 20.69
C HIS A 153 -9.60 -7.28 19.85
N GLY A 154 -10.66 -6.55 19.56
CA GLY A 154 -10.52 -5.28 18.87
C GLY A 154 -11.84 -4.64 18.46
N GLU A 155 -11.75 -3.60 17.65
CA GLU A 155 -12.90 -2.77 17.27
C GLU A 155 -13.15 -2.76 15.77
N ILE A 156 -14.42 -2.87 15.38
CA ILE A 156 -14.87 -2.66 14.01
C ILE A 156 -14.78 -1.16 13.68
N ARG A 157 -13.88 -0.81 12.76
CA ARG A 157 -13.58 0.58 12.39
C ARG A 157 -14.37 1.09 11.19
N SER A 158 -14.58 0.25 10.18
CA SER A 158 -15.37 0.64 9.01
C SER A 158 -15.94 -0.56 8.27
N TRP A 159 -17.00 -0.30 7.50
CA TRP A 159 -17.65 -1.24 6.61
C TRP A 159 -17.52 -0.81 5.16
N SER A 160 -17.40 -1.80 4.28
CA SER A 160 -17.56 -1.65 2.85
C SER A 160 -18.21 -2.90 2.26
N PRO A 161 -18.66 -2.87 1.00
CA PRO A 161 -19.09 -4.09 0.29
C PRO A 161 -18.03 -5.20 0.24
N LEU A 162 -16.75 -4.87 0.50
CA LEU A 162 -15.63 -5.80 0.53
C LEU A 162 -15.33 -6.36 1.94
N GLY A 163 -16.16 -6.04 2.94
CA GLY A 163 -16.03 -6.52 4.32
C GLY A 163 -15.78 -5.41 5.34
N LEU A 164 -15.54 -5.84 6.58
CA LEU A 164 -15.26 -4.97 7.71
C LEU A 164 -13.76 -4.85 7.94
N THR A 165 -13.30 -3.66 8.34
CA THR A 165 -11.93 -3.47 8.82
C THR A 165 -11.90 -3.45 10.34
N PHE A 166 -10.96 -4.22 10.87
CA PHE A 166 -10.80 -4.50 12.29
C PHE A 166 -9.48 -3.92 12.77
N HIS A 167 -9.53 -3.16 13.86
CA HIS A 167 -8.33 -2.72 14.57
C HIS A 167 -8.06 -3.72 15.68
N LEU A 168 -6.86 -4.30 15.72
CA LEU A 168 -6.48 -5.35 16.65
C LEU A 168 -5.72 -4.74 17.83
N ASP A 169 -6.14 -5.08 19.05
CA ASP A 169 -5.44 -4.63 20.26
C ASP A 169 -4.01 -5.21 20.29
N GLY A 170 -3.04 -4.36 20.60
CA GLY A 170 -1.62 -4.72 20.57
C GLY A 170 -0.97 -4.74 19.17
N PHE A 171 -1.75 -4.55 18.10
CA PHE A 171 -1.24 -4.50 16.71
C PHE A 171 -1.75 -3.24 15.98
N PRO A 172 -1.28 -2.05 16.36
CA PRO A 172 -1.88 -0.79 15.91
C PRO A 172 -1.80 -0.55 14.40
N ASP A 173 -0.75 -1.07 13.76
CA ASP A 173 -0.51 -0.94 12.31
C ASP A 173 -1.19 -2.02 11.48
N LEU A 174 -1.79 -3.02 12.12
CA LEU A 174 -2.41 -4.16 11.47
C LEU A 174 -3.92 -3.95 11.33
N ARG A 175 -4.42 -4.14 10.11
CA ARG A 175 -5.87 -4.15 9.83
C ARG A 175 -6.32 -5.57 9.56
N GLY A 176 -7.14 -6.12 10.46
CA GLY A 176 -7.88 -7.35 10.21
C GLY A 176 -9.01 -7.11 9.20
N ALA A 177 -9.34 -8.14 8.44
CA ALA A 177 -10.53 -8.17 7.60
C ALA A 177 -11.49 -9.25 8.11
N VAL A 178 -12.75 -8.87 8.31
CA VAL A 178 -13.83 -9.84 8.49
C VAL A 178 -14.61 -9.87 7.18
N PRO A 179 -14.48 -10.92 6.35
CA PRO A 179 -15.36 -11.15 5.21
C PRO A 179 -16.82 -11.14 5.69
N LEU A 180 -17.73 -10.60 4.88
CA LEU A 180 -19.14 -10.43 5.28
C LEU A 180 -19.81 -11.77 5.65
N GLU A 181 -19.33 -12.86 5.08
CA GLU A 181 -19.78 -14.24 5.31
C GLU A 181 -19.43 -14.75 6.71
N LEU A 182 -18.38 -14.18 7.32
CA LEU A 182 -17.80 -14.60 8.60
C LEU A 182 -18.19 -13.66 9.75
N TYR A 183 -19.13 -12.74 9.50
CA TYR A 183 -19.63 -11.77 10.47
C TYR A 183 -20.84 -12.28 11.30
N GLY A 184 -21.43 -13.43 10.94
CA GLY A 184 -22.63 -13.95 11.59
C GLY A 184 -23.95 -13.40 11.00
N PRO A 185 -25.12 -13.85 11.49
CA PRO A 185 -26.41 -13.51 10.90
C PRO A 185 -26.87 -12.08 11.26
N GLY A 186 -27.27 -11.31 10.24
CA GLY A 186 -27.91 -9.99 10.39
C GLY A 186 -27.04 -8.83 9.89
N ARG A 187 -27.13 -8.51 8.59
CA ARG A 187 -26.40 -7.37 7.96
C ARG A 187 -26.80 -5.99 8.51
N ASP A 188 -27.95 -5.92 9.19
CA ASP A 188 -28.58 -4.68 9.62
C ASP A 188 -28.17 -4.26 11.06
N ASP A 189 -27.48 -5.14 11.80
CA ASP A 189 -27.18 -4.96 13.24
C ASP A 189 -25.68 -4.73 13.54
N VAL A 190 -24.89 -4.33 12.53
CA VAL A 190 -23.44 -4.05 12.72
C VAL A 190 -23.27 -2.78 13.56
N GLU A 191 -23.13 -2.92 14.88
CA GLU A 191 -22.77 -1.79 15.76
C GLU A 191 -21.29 -1.43 15.58
N TYR A 192 -21.01 -0.20 15.15
CA TYR A 192 -19.65 0.33 14.97
C TYR A 192 -19.01 0.70 16.29
N ARG A 193 -17.67 0.57 16.38
CA ARG A 193 -16.88 0.88 17.60
C ARG A 193 -17.28 0.03 18.83
N VAL A 194 -17.92 -1.10 18.60
CA VAL A 194 -18.15 -2.09 19.65
C VAL A 194 -16.91 -2.99 19.72
N PRO A 195 -16.38 -3.27 20.91
CA PRO A 195 -15.34 -4.27 21.09
C PRO A 195 -15.91 -5.65 20.74
N VAL A 196 -15.18 -6.41 19.93
CA VAL A 196 -15.60 -7.73 19.48
C VAL A 196 -14.46 -8.70 19.67
N ASP A 197 -14.78 -9.90 20.14
CA ASP A 197 -13.86 -11.03 20.12
C ASP A 197 -13.95 -11.73 18.76
N ALA A 198 -12.80 -12.03 18.18
CA ALA A 198 -12.71 -12.71 16.90
C ALA A 198 -11.61 -13.76 16.96
N VAL A 199 -11.70 -14.75 16.08
CA VAL A 199 -10.65 -15.76 15.90
C VAL A 199 -10.00 -15.59 14.54
N VAL A 200 -8.68 -15.73 14.49
CA VAL A 200 -7.94 -15.80 13.23
C VAL A 200 -8.31 -17.08 12.50
N VAL A 201 -8.88 -16.97 11.31
CA VAL A 201 -9.26 -18.12 10.47
C VAL A 201 -8.39 -18.27 9.23
N GLY A 202 -7.55 -17.28 8.94
CA GLY A 202 -6.58 -17.36 7.85
C GLY A 202 -5.74 -16.10 7.69
N HIS A 203 -4.83 -16.15 6.72
CA HIS A 203 -4.00 -15.02 6.30
C HIS A 203 -4.12 -14.88 4.80
N SER A 204 -4.24 -13.64 4.32
CA SER A 204 -4.19 -13.34 2.88
C SER A 204 -2.87 -12.68 2.55
N ASP A 205 -1.98 -13.40 1.85
CA ASP A 205 -0.74 -12.82 1.33
C ASP A 205 -1.03 -11.81 0.21
N GLN A 206 -2.10 -12.04 -0.57
CA GLN A 206 -2.54 -11.15 -1.64
C GLN A 206 -3.03 -9.79 -1.12
N GLU A 207 -3.67 -9.75 0.04
CA GLU A 207 -4.18 -8.50 0.63
C GLU A 207 -3.31 -7.98 1.78
N ARG A 208 -2.33 -8.77 2.23
CA ARG A 208 -1.54 -8.56 3.46
C ARG A 208 -2.44 -8.26 4.66
N ARG A 209 -3.44 -9.13 4.86
CA ARG A 209 -4.44 -9.00 5.92
C ARG A 209 -4.64 -10.31 6.65
N ILE A 210 -4.94 -10.20 7.94
CA ILE A 210 -5.46 -11.32 8.71
C ILE A 210 -6.96 -11.45 8.45
N ILE A 211 -7.41 -12.67 8.20
CA ILE A 211 -8.81 -13.01 8.03
C ILE A 211 -9.36 -13.45 9.38
N LEU A 212 -10.40 -12.76 9.82
CA LEU A 212 -11.02 -12.94 11.13
C LEU A 212 -12.45 -13.45 10.97
N GLN A 213 -12.86 -14.27 11.92
CA GLN A 213 -14.26 -14.64 12.13
C GLN A 213 -14.69 -14.11 13.50
N VAL A 214 -15.80 -13.38 13.54
CA VAL A 214 -16.35 -12.86 14.80
C VAL A 214 -16.89 -14.02 15.62
N GLU A 215 -16.53 -14.08 16.90
CA GLU A 215 -17.11 -15.03 17.85
C GLU A 215 -18.54 -14.57 18.21
N ASP A 216 -19.47 -15.52 18.33
CA ASP A 216 -20.91 -15.27 18.48
C ASP A 216 -21.17 -14.23 19.58
N GLN A 217 -21.67 -13.04 19.23
CA GLN A 217 -21.99 -12.03 20.23
C GLN A 217 -23.13 -12.54 21.12
N PRO A 218 -23.08 -12.31 22.45
CA PRO A 218 -24.20 -12.70 23.31
C PRO A 218 -25.46 -12.00 22.81
N ARG A 219 -26.45 -12.80 22.38
CA ARG A 219 -27.78 -12.31 21.99
C ARG A 219 -28.27 -11.33 23.05
N ARG A 220 -28.52 -10.07 22.67
CA ARG A 220 -29.25 -9.15 23.54
C ARG A 220 -30.57 -9.85 23.91
N THR A 221 -30.71 -10.15 25.20
CA THR A 221 -31.96 -10.69 25.74
C THR A 221 -33.00 -9.57 25.60
N PRO A 222 -34.23 -9.87 25.13
CA PRO A 222 -35.23 -8.86 24.78
C PRO A 222 -35.63 -7.94 25.93
#